data_AF-X1SHP5-F1
#
_entry.id   AF-X1SHP5-F1
#
_cell.length_a   1.000
_cell.length_b   1.000
_cell.length_c   1.000
_cell.angle_alpha   90.00
_cell.angle_beta   90.00
_cell.angle_gamma   90.00
#
_symmetry.space_group_name_H-M   'P 1'
#
loop_
_entity.id
_entity.type
_entity.pdbx_description
1 polymer ?
#
loop_
_entity_poly.entity_id
_entity_poly.type
_entity_poly.pdbx_seq_one_letter_code
_entity_poly.pdbx_strand_id
1 'polypeptide(L)'
;MGLYVGYDIGSISVNRAIINEKKEIVEILPYARHFGEPVKSVKKDIESMHKGSYKDRITGICFTGSGGKEIASLLGLNFINEIEAIVSAVKFLYRNAKTVIEIGGQDSKFIDLAYGDYAMNELCAA
;
A
#
# COMPACT_ATOMS: atom_id res chain seq x y z
N MET A 1 -12.39 14.66 11.96
CA MET A 1 -12.14 14.21 10.58
C MET A 1 -11.29 12.96 10.66
N GLY A 2 -11.87 11.82 10.34
CA GLY A 2 -11.18 10.53 10.34
C GLY A 2 -10.10 10.47 9.26
N LEU A 3 -9.04 9.76 9.55
CA LEU A 3 -7.92 9.49 8.66
C LEU A 3 -7.77 7.99 8.46
N TYR A 4 -7.37 7.60 7.26
CA TYR A 4 -7.13 6.20 6.91
C TYR A 4 -5.70 6.05 6.44
N VAL A 5 -5.04 4.97 6.88
CA VAL A 5 -3.67 4.67 6.48
C VAL A 5 -3.66 3.42 5.60
N GLY A 6 -3.14 3.57 4.39
CA GLY A 6 -2.81 2.45 3.52
C GLY A 6 -1.35 2.08 3.71
N TYR A 7 -1.08 0.80 3.90
CA TYR A 7 0.26 0.22 3.92
C TYR A 7 0.45 -0.67 2.70
N ASP A 8 1.51 -0.43 1.94
CA ASP A 8 2.00 -1.33 0.90
C ASP A 8 3.32 -1.94 1.38
N ILE A 9 3.27 -3.24 1.70
CA ILE A 9 4.39 -4.00 2.22
C ILE A 9 5.00 -4.80 1.07
N GLY A 10 6.02 -4.23 0.44
CA GLY A 10 6.79 -4.89 -0.61
C GLY A 10 7.84 -5.85 -0.04
N SER A 11 8.65 -6.40 -0.95
CA SER A 11 9.70 -7.37 -0.61
C SER A 11 10.85 -6.83 0.25
N ILE A 12 11.11 -5.52 0.15
CA ILE A 12 12.21 -4.84 0.86
C ILE A 12 11.78 -3.59 1.62
N SER A 13 10.53 -3.15 1.45
CA SER A 13 10.08 -1.82 1.86
C SER A 13 8.64 -1.75 2.33
N VAL A 14 8.33 -0.66 3.03
CA VAL A 14 7.02 -0.32 3.56
C VAL A 14 6.68 1.09 3.07
N ASN A 15 5.73 1.18 2.16
CA ASN A 15 5.17 2.44 1.66
C ASN A 15 3.88 2.75 2.40
N ARG A 16 3.65 4.03 2.72
CA ARG A 16 2.44 4.45 3.43
C ARG A 16 1.86 5.73 2.87
N ALA A 17 0.54 5.76 2.76
CA ALA A 17 -0.21 6.96 2.44
C ALA A 17 -1.35 7.15 3.43
N ILE A 18 -1.58 8.40 3.82
CA ILE A 18 -2.67 8.82 4.69
C ILE A 18 -3.68 9.58 3.85
N ILE A 19 -4.95 9.17 3.91
CA ILE A 19 -6.06 9.85 3.26
C ILE A 19 -7.11 10.29 4.28
N ASN A 20 -7.89 11.30 3.94
CA ASN A 20 -9.06 11.70 4.73
C ASN A 20 -10.36 11.05 4.20
N GLU A 21 -11.48 11.29 4.87
CA GLU A 21 -12.83 10.83 4.48
C GLU A 21 -13.27 11.31 3.08
N LYS A 22 -12.69 12.40 2.57
CA LYS A 22 -12.93 12.91 1.22
C LYS A 22 -12.06 12.24 0.14
N LYS A 23 -11.27 11.24 0.51
CA LYS A 23 -10.30 10.53 -0.34
C LYS A 23 -9.16 11.42 -0.83
N GLU A 24 -8.89 12.52 -0.14
CA GLU A 24 -7.76 13.40 -0.43
C GLU A 24 -6.51 12.85 0.25
N ILE A 25 -5.38 12.86 -0.45
CA ILE A 25 -4.08 12.49 0.12
C ILE A 25 -3.66 13.60 1.09
N VAL A 26 -3.52 13.24 2.36
CA VAL A 26 -3.09 14.14 3.43
C VAL A 26 -1.58 14.12 3.55
N GLU A 27 -0.97 12.93 3.52
CA GLU A 27 0.47 12.75 3.60
C GLU A 27 0.89 11.44 2.92
N ILE A 28 2.05 11.45 2.27
CA ILE A 28 2.78 10.24 1.87
C ILE A 28 3.97 10.13 2.81
N LEU A 29 4.04 9.07 3.63
CA LEU A 29 5.13 8.94 4.60
C LEU A 29 6.43 8.55 3.88
N PRO A 30 7.60 8.93 4.44
CA PRO A 30 8.88 8.62 3.83
C PRO A 30 9.07 7.12 3.61
N TYR A 31 9.54 6.73 2.42
CA TYR A 31 9.91 5.35 2.09
C TYR A 31 10.77 4.71 3.19
N ALA A 32 10.38 3.53 3.65
CA ALA A 32 11.07 2.84 4.74
C ALA A 32 11.47 1.43 4.30
N ARG A 33 12.76 1.08 4.43
CA ARG A 33 13.20 -0.31 4.27
C ARG A 33 12.93 -1.07 5.56
N HIS A 34 12.31 -2.24 5.45
CA HIS A 34 12.07 -3.08 6.64
C HIS A 34 13.22 -4.02 6.97
N PHE A 35 14.22 -4.18 6.08
CA PHE A 35 15.41 -5.02 6.30
C PHE A 35 15.09 -6.44 6.78
N GLY A 36 14.08 -7.08 6.20
CA GLY A 36 13.61 -8.41 6.61
C GLY A 36 12.74 -8.44 7.88
N GLU A 37 12.46 -7.30 8.52
CA GLU A 37 11.60 -7.20 9.71
C GLU A 37 10.30 -6.36 9.45
N PRO A 38 9.42 -6.74 8.51
CA PRO A 38 8.27 -5.93 8.11
C PRO A 38 7.26 -5.69 9.27
N VAL A 39 7.00 -6.71 10.09
CA VAL A 39 6.11 -6.59 11.27
C VAL A 39 6.62 -5.54 12.25
N LYS A 40 7.93 -5.53 12.53
CA LYS A 40 8.56 -4.57 13.44
C LYS A 40 8.53 -3.16 12.88
N SER A 41 8.72 -3.02 11.56
CA SER A 41 8.61 -1.73 10.86
C SER A 41 7.22 -1.15 11.01
N VAL A 42 6.18 -1.94 10.70
CA VAL A 42 4.78 -1.52 10.81
C VAL A 42 4.42 -1.17 12.25
N LYS A 43 4.84 -1.98 13.22
CA LYS A 43 4.60 -1.70 14.65
C LYS A 43 5.15 -0.34 15.07
N LYS A 44 6.40 -0.03 14.70
CA LYS A 44 7.04 1.26 15.00
C LYS A 44 6.29 2.43 14.37
N ASP A 45 5.84 2.28 13.13
CA ASP A 45 5.06 3.32 12.44
C ASP A 45 3.73 3.59 13.14
N ILE A 46 2.97 2.54 13.50
CA ILE A 46 1.69 2.68 14.20
C ILE A 46 1.90 3.35 15.57
N GLU A 47 2.92 2.93 16.33
CA GLU A 47 3.26 3.56 17.62
C GLU A 47 3.64 5.04 17.45
N SER A 48 4.38 5.38 16.39
CA SER A 48 4.75 6.77 16.07
C SER A 48 3.52 7.61 15.75
N MET A 49 2.62 7.11 14.90
CA MET A 49 1.37 7.80 14.55
C MET A 49 0.46 8.02 15.76
N HIS A 50 0.40 7.04 16.68
CA HIS A 50 -0.38 7.16 17.91
C HIS A 50 0.18 8.20 18.90
N LYS A 51 1.50 8.44 18.86
CA LYS A 51 2.17 9.43 19.72
C LYS A 51 2.26 10.82 19.09
N GLY A 52 2.14 10.92 17.76
CA GLY A 52 2.34 12.15 17.00
C GLY A 52 1.07 12.89 16.60
N SER A 53 1.16 13.63 15.49
CA SER A 53 0.10 14.51 14.94
C SER A 53 -1.19 13.80 14.50
N TYR A 54 -1.16 12.47 14.47
CA TYR A 54 -2.26 11.60 14.04
C TYR A 54 -2.97 10.90 15.18
N LYS A 55 -2.57 11.19 16.42
CA LYS A 55 -3.21 10.67 17.63
C LYS A 55 -4.72 10.88 17.57
N ASP A 56 -5.47 9.82 17.88
CA ASP A 56 -6.94 9.76 17.92
C ASP A 56 -7.65 10.16 16.61
N ARG A 57 -6.91 10.26 15.49
CA ARG A 57 -7.46 10.60 14.17
C ARG A 57 -7.47 9.43 13.19
N ILE A 58 -6.67 8.40 13.42
CA ILE A 58 -6.65 7.20 12.58
C ILE A 58 -7.91 6.37 12.85
N THR A 59 -8.80 6.31 11.87
CA THR A 59 -10.08 5.60 11.90
C THR A 59 -9.99 4.22 11.25
N GLY A 60 -9.02 4.00 10.37
CA GLY A 60 -8.83 2.71 9.73
C GLY A 60 -7.44 2.52 9.13
N ILE A 61 -7.03 1.25 9.06
CA ILE A 61 -5.78 0.81 8.46
C ILE A 61 -6.09 -0.33 7.50
N CYS A 62 -5.47 -0.33 6.32
CA CYS A 62 -5.53 -1.42 5.34
C CYS A 62 -4.12 -1.74 4.83
N PHE A 63 -3.91 -3.01 4.48
CA PHE A 63 -2.63 -3.49 3.97
C PHE A 63 -2.78 -4.06 2.55
N THR A 64 -1.72 -3.92 1.76
CA THR A 64 -1.52 -4.55 0.46
C THR A 64 -0.04 -4.95 0.31
N GLY A 65 0.33 -5.49 -0.85
CA GLY A 65 1.68 -5.95 -1.16
C GLY A 65 1.98 -7.34 -0.62
N SER A 66 3.12 -7.90 -1.02
CA SER A 66 3.50 -9.29 -0.76
C SER A 66 3.59 -9.63 0.74
N GLY A 67 4.04 -8.71 1.59
CA GLY A 67 4.06 -8.87 3.04
C GLY A 67 2.78 -8.43 3.76
N GLY A 68 1.84 -7.80 3.04
CA GLY A 68 0.66 -7.17 3.65
C GLY A 68 -0.33 -8.18 4.20
N LYS A 69 -0.48 -9.33 3.55
CA LYS A 69 -1.45 -10.36 3.93
C LYS A 69 -1.15 -10.96 5.30
N GLU A 70 0.12 -11.25 5.58
CA GLU A 70 0.55 -11.80 6.85
C GLU A 70 0.35 -10.78 7.98
N ILE A 71 0.77 -9.53 7.79
CA ILE A 71 0.62 -8.46 8.78
C ILE A 71 -0.86 -8.16 9.06
N ALA A 72 -1.68 -8.08 8.02
CA ALA A 72 -3.13 -7.87 8.18
C ALA A 72 -3.76 -8.97 9.03
N SER A 73 -3.41 -10.24 8.77
CA SER A 73 -3.88 -11.38 9.55
C SER A 73 -3.42 -11.31 11.02
N LEU A 74 -2.16 -10.93 11.27
CA LEU A 74 -1.61 -10.81 12.63
C LEU A 74 -2.33 -9.72 13.45
N LEU A 75 -2.75 -8.64 12.79
CA LEU A 75 -3.41 -7.50 13.44
C LEU A 75 -4.94 -7.58 13.43
N GLY A 76 -5.53 -8.59 12.76
CA GLY A 76 -6.97 -8.66 12.57
C GLY A 76 -7.53 -7.50 11.72
N LEU A 77 -6.73 -7.02 10.76
CA LEU A 77 -7.04 -5.89 9.88
C LEU A 77 -7.24 -6.36 8.43
N ASN A 78 -7.70 -5.45 7.57
CA ASN A 78 -8.04 -5.78 6.20
C ASN A 78 -6.79 -5.85 5.30
N PHE A 79 -6.76 -6.91 4.48
CA PHE A 79 -5.84 -7.06 3.35
C PHE A 79 -6.59 -6.83 2.04
N ILE A 80 -6.00 -6.06 1.14
CA ILE A 80 -6.48 -5.83 -0.23
C ILE A 80 -5.44 -6.42 -1.19
N ASN A 81 -5.90 -7.05 -2.26
CA ASN A 81 -5.00 -7.56 -3.29
C ASN A 81 -4.23 -6.40 -3.97
N GLU A 82 -2.97 -6.62 -4.28
CA GLU A 82 -2.09 -5.59 -4.86
C GLU A 82 -2.57 -5.06 -6.21
N ILE A 83 -3.04 -5.93 -7.10
CA ILE A 83 -3.61 -5.53 -8.39
C ILE A 83 -4.83 -4.63 -8.17
N GLU A 84 -5.75 -5.03 -7.27
CA GLU A 84 -6.95 -4.24 -6.97
C GLU A 84 -6.62 -2.88 -6.36
N ALA A 85 -5.62 -2.82 -5.47
CA ALA A 85 -5.13 -1.59 -4.88
C ALA A 85 -4.56 -0.64 -5.94
N ILE A 86 -3.70 -1.15 -6.83
CA ILE A 86 -3.10 -0.38 -7.94
C ILE A 86 -4.20 0.11 -8.89
N VAL A 87 -5.08 -0.77 -9.35
CA VAL A 87 -6.18 -0.43 -10.27
C VAL A 87 -7.07 0.65 -9.67
N SER A 88 -7.44 0.51 -8.39
CA SER A 88 -8.29 1.48 -7.69
C SER A 88 -7.61 2.84 -7.56
N ALA A 89 -6.33 2.87 -7.18
CA ALA A 89 -5.56 4.10 -7.05
C ALA A 89 -5.37 4.80 -8.39
N VAL A 90 -5.01 4.07 -9.45
CA VAL A 90 -4.78 4.64 -10.78
C VAL A 90 -6.09 5.14 -11.40
N LYS A 91 -7.20 4.40 -11.28
CA LYS A 91 -8.52 4.89 -11.74
C LYS A 91 -8.97 6.14 -11.00
N PHE A 92 -8.57 6.31 -9.74
CA PHE A 92 -8.87 7.51 -8.96
C PHE A 92 -8.00 8.71 -9.38
N LEU A 93 -6.68 8.53 -9.48
CA LEU A 93 -5.72 9.61 -9.74
C LEU A 93 -5.58 9.96 -11.23
N TYR A 94 -5.67 8.96 -12.11
CA TYR A 94 -5.40 9.06 -13.55
C TYR A 94 -6.54 8.42 -14.34
N ARG A 95 -7.71 9.07 -14.37
CA ARG A 95 -8.95 8.54 -14.97
C ARG A 95 -8.84 8.12 -16.45
N ASN A 96 -7.84 8.66 -17.16
CA ASN A 96 -7.61 8.37 -18.59
C ASN A 96 -6.52 7.31 -18.82
N ALA A 97 -5.87 6.81 -17.78
CA ALA A 97 -4.87 5.76 -17.91
C ALA A 97 -5.52 4.49 -18.48
N LYS A 98 -4.83 3.87 -19.44
CA LYS A 98 -5.25 2.62 -20.09
C LYS A 98 -4.45 1.41 -19.61
N THR A 99 -3.24 1.65 -19.13
CA THR A 99 -2.28 0.61 -18.80
C THR A 99 -1.45 1.06 -17.61
N VAL A 100 -1.04 0.11 -16.78
CA VAL A 100 -0.04 0.30 -15.72
C VAL A 100 1.10 -0.68 -15.95
N ILE A 101 2.33 -0.18 -15.84
CA ILE A 101 3.52 -1.00 -15.70
C ILE A 101 4.05 -0.70 -14.29
N GLU A 102 3.96 -1.68 -13.41
CA GLU A 102 4.48 -1.62 -12.05
C GLU A 102 5.78 -2.43 -12.02
N ILE A 103 6.86 -1.81 -11.52
CA ILE A 103 8.19 -2.40 -11.47
C ILE A 103 8.61 -2.42 -10.01
N GLY A 104 8.52 -3.61 -9.41
CA GLY A 104 8.89 -3.86 -8.03
C GLY A 104 10.34 -4.32 -7.89
N GLY A 105 10.71 -4.69 -6.66
CA GLY A 105 12.05 -5.20 -6.36
C GLY A 105 12.27 -6.68 -6.69
N GLN A 106 11.20 -7.45 -6.90
CA GLN A 106 11.28 -8.89 -7.21
C GLN A 106 10.53 -9.25 -8.49
N ASP A 107 9.38 -8.63 -8.71
CA ASP A 107 8.52 -8.87 -9.86
C ASP A 107 8.16 -7.57 -10.58
N SER A 108 7.61 -7.71 -11.78
CA SER A 108 7.00 -6.62 -12.53
C SER A 108 5.63 -7.03 -13.01
N LYS A 109 4.72 -6.06 -13.08
CA LYS A 109 3.32 -6.28 -13.43
C LYS A 109 2.91 -5.37 -14.57
N PHE A 110 2.26 -5.96 -15.56
CA PHE A 110 1.50 -5.24 -16.57
C PHE A 110 0.03 -5.37 -16.24
N ILE A 111 -0.70 -4.25 -16.19
CA ILE A 111 -2.13 -4.22 -15.92
C ILE A 111 -2.83 -3.45 -17.04
N ASP A 112 -3.75 -4.12 -17.74
CA ASP A 112 -4.63 -3.51 -18.72
C ASP A 112 -5.91 -3.03 -18.03
N LEU A 113 -6.06 -1.70 -17.89
CA LEU A 113 -7.21 -1.09 -17.22
C LEU A 113 -8.46 -1.07 -18.10
N ALA A 114 -8.32 -1.24 -19.42
CA ALA A 114 -9.43 -1.23 -20.36
C ALA A 114 -10.16 -2.56 -20.40
N TYR A 115 -9.43 -3.67 -20.34
CA TYR A 115 -10.00 -5.02 -20.36
C TYR A 115 -10.03 -5.70 -18.99
N GLY A 116 -9.36 -5.12 -17.98
CA GLY A 116 -9.32 -5.69 -16.62
C GLY A 116 -8.44 -6.93 -16.50
N ASP A 117 -7.42 -7.04 -17.35
CA ASP A 117 -6.49 -8.17 -17.39
C ASP A 117 -5.11 -7.75 -16.85
N TYR A 118 -4.31 -8.70 -16.40
CA TYR A 118 -2.96 -8.44 -15.91
C TYR A 118 -2.01 -9.62 -16.16
N ALA A 119 -0.74 -9.29 -16.35
CA ALA A 119 0.35 -10.25 -16.48
C ALA A 119 1.45 -9.90 -15.47
N MET A 120 2.07 -10.94 -14.90
CA MET A 120 3.14 -10.81 -13.91
C MET A 120 4.38 -11.55 -14.37
N ASN A 121 5.55 -10.91 -14.21
CA ASN A 121 6.84 -11.56 -14.37
C ASN A 121 7.47 -11.79 -12.99
N GLU A 122 7.42 -13.03 -12.53
CA GLU A 122 7.98 -13.45 -11.22
C GLU A 122 9.49 -13.76 -11.26
N LEU A 123 10.10 -13.74 -12.45
CA LEU A 123 11.46 -14.26 -12.70
C LEU A 123 12.54 -13.17 -12.80
N CYS A 124 12.37 -12.05 -12.07
CA CYS A 124 13.23 -10.86 -12.00
C CYS A 124 12.71 -9.68 -12.85
N ALA A 125 12.43 -8.57 -12.17
CA ALA A 125 12.27 -7.24 -12.73
C ALA A 125 13.67 -6.71 -13.12
N ALA A 126 14.05 -6.80 -14.39
CA ALA A 126 15.34 -6.31 -14.89
C ALA A 126 15.20 -4.93 -15.55
#